data_AF-A0A560BSQ1-F1
#
_entry.id   AF-A0A560BSQ1-F1
#
_cell.length_a   1.000
_cell.length_b   1.000
_cell.length_c   1.000
_cell.angle_alpha   90.00
_cell.angle_beta   90.00
_cell.angle_gamma   90.00
#
_symmetry.space_group_name_H-M   'P 1'
#
loop_
_entity.id
_entity.type
_entity.pdbx_description
1 polymer ?
#
loop_
_entity_poly.entity_id
_entity_poly.type
_entity_poly.pdbx_seq_one_letter_code
_entity_poly.pdbx_strand_id
1 'polypeptide(L)'
;MPKGQPDPAAGALADVLRRVEVLEAHVADLRGKAGRQAKVASQQQRLIAAAGLEGVMTRLQYAAHIGVSNPTLTRWVKRGMPVRDDGLLDVEAVESWRKANESRLLAERVKG
;
A
#
# COMPACT_ATOMS: atom_id res chain seq x y z
N MET A 1 -49.85 45.16 -17.25
CA MET A 1 -49.43 43.78 -16.97
C MET A 1 -47.99 43.80 -16.47
N PRO A 2 -47.70 43.72 -15.15
CA PRO A 2 -46.31 43.66 -14.70
C PRO A 2 -45.75 42.25 -14.99
N LYS A 3 -44.61 42.19 -15.69
CA LYS A 3 -43.91 40.94 -16.02
C LYS A 3 -43.39 40.29 -14.74
N GLY A 4 -43.71 39.01 -14.54
CA GLY A 4 -43.26 38.23 -13.40
C GLY A 4 -41.74 38.21 -13.29
N GLN A 5 -41.21 38.84 -12.26
CA GLN A 5 -39.81 38.74 -11.87
C GLN A 5 -39.58 37.33 -11.32
N PRO A 6 -38.62 36.55 -11.83
CA PRO A 6 -38.37 35.21 -11.30
C PRO A 6 -37.96 35.30 -9.83
N ASP A 7 -38.57 34.45 -9.00
CA ASP A 7 -38.34 34.40 -7.56
C ASP A 7 -36.87 34.07 -7.27
N PRO A 8 -36.10 34.97 -6.64
CA PRO A 8 -34.69 34.74 -6.34
C PRO A 8 -34.47 33.54 -5.40
N ALA A 9 -35.46 33.17 -4.59
CA ALA A 9 -35.39 31.99 -3.73
C ALA A 9 -35.45 30.68 -4.55
N ALA A 10 -36.18 30.69 -5.68
CA ALA A 10 -36.23 29.55 -6.60
C ALA A 10 -34.87 29.31 -7.29
N GLY A 11 -34.13 30.38 -7.61
CA GLY A 11 -32.77 30.30 -8.15
C GLY A 11 -31.77 29.74 -7.16
N ALA A 12 -31.81 30.20 -5.90
CA ALA A 12 -30.94 29.71 -4.84
C ALA A 12 -31.17 28.23 -4.52
N LEU A 13 -32.44 27.78 -4.48
CA LEU A 13 -32.79 26.37 -4.31
C LEU A 13 -32.27 25.50 -5.47
N ALA A 14 -32.41 25.96 -6.71
CA ALA A 14 -31.91 25.25 -7.89
C ALA A 14 -30.37 25.09 -7.86
N ASP A 15 -29.65 26.12 -7.41
CA ASP A 15 -28.19 26.05 -7.28
C ASP A 15 -27.73 25.11 -6.15
N VAL A 16 -28.45 25.09 -5.02
CA VAL A 16 -28.17 24.13 -3.93
C VAL A 16 -28.38 22.70 -4.40
N LEU A 17 -29.48 22.42 -5.11
CA LEU A 17 -29.77 21.09 -5.64
C LEU A 17 -28.69 20.62 -6.62
N ARG A 18 -28.24 21.51 -7.53
CA ARG A 18 -27.14 21.20 -8.45
C ARG A 18 -25.83 20.91 -7.70
N ARG A 19 -25.57 21.61 -6.60
CA ARG A 19 -24.39 21.38 -5.75
C ARG A 19 -24.44 20.00 -5.08
N VAL A 20 -25.62 19.59 -4.62
CA VAL A 20 -25.84 18.27 -4.00
C VAL A 20 -25.60 17.15 -5.02
N GLU A 21 -26.11 17.26 -6.23
CA GLU A 21 -25.88 16.27 -7.30
C GLU A 21 -24.39 16.08 -7.61
N VAL A 22 -23.64 17.18 -7.69
CA VAL A 22 -22.19 17.14 -7.92
C VAL A 22 -21.45 16.46 -6.76
N LEU A 23 -21.88 16.69 -5.52
CA LEU A 23 -21.29 16.05 -4.34
C LEU A 23 -21.57 14.55 -4.31
N GLU A 24 -22.80 14.13 -4.60
CA GLU A 24 -23.19 12.72 -4.68
C GLU A 24 -22.37 11.96 -5.75
N ALA A 25 -22.19 12.57 -6.93
CA ALA A 25 -21.35 12.01 -7.99
C ALA A 25 -19.88 11.86 -7.55
N HIS A 26 -19.35 12.84 -6.82
CA HIS A 26 -17.98 12.80 -6.31
C HIS A 26 -17.81 11.71 -5.24
N VAL A 27 -18.77 11.57 -4.32
CA VAL A 27 -18.77 10.52 -3.29
C VAL A 27 -18.83 9.13 -3.93
N ALA A 28 -19.62 8.94 -4.98
CA ALA A 28 -19.68 7.69 -5.73
C ALA A 28 -18.34 7.33 -6.38
N ASP A 29 -17.65 8.30 -6.99
CA ASP A 29 -16.31 8.10 -7.57
C ASP A 29 -15.25 7.76 -6.50
N LEU A 30 -15.27 8.44 -5.36
CA LEU A 30 -14.38 8.14 -4.23
C LEU A 30 -14.60 6.72 -3.69
N ARG A 31 -15.85 6.27 -3.57
CA ARG A 31 -16.19 4.89 -3.20
C ARG A 31 -15.69 3.88 -4.24
N GLY A 32 -15.84 4.20 -5.53
CA GLY A 32 -15.30 3.38 -6.62
C GLY A 32 -13.77 3.28 -6.60
N LYS A 33 -13.07 4.39 -6.33
CA LYS A 33 -11.61 4.44 -6.20
C LYS A 33 -11.12 3.63 -5.00
N ALA A 34 -11.78 3.75 -3.84
CA ALA A 34 -11.46 2.99 -2.64
C ALA A 34 -11.63 1.47 -2.85
N GLY A 35 -12.71 1.05 -3.51
CA GLY A 35 -12.94 -0.37 -3.85
C GLY A 35 -11.89 -0.92 -4.82
N ARG A 36 -11.47 -0.14 -5.82
CA ARG A 36 -10.38 -0.52 -6.74
C ARG A 36 -9.05 -0.68 -6.00
N GLN A 37 -8.71 0.24 -5.10
CA GLN A 37 -7.47 0.19 -4.31
C GLN A 37 -7.44 -1.04 -3.39
N ALA A 38 -8.56 -1.38 -2.74
CA ALA A 38 -8.67 -2.59 -1.91
C ALA A 38 -8.49 -3.89 -2.72
N LYS A 39 -9.03 -3.94 -3.95
CA LYS A 39 -8.90 -5.10 -4.84
C LYS A 39 -7.46 -5.29 -5.31
N VAL A 40 -6.74 -4.21 -5.63
CA VAL A 40 -5.31 -4.26 -6.00
C VAL A 40 -4.45 -4.74 -4.83
N ALA A 41 -4.68 -4.23 -3.62
CA ALA A 41 -3.97 -4.70 -2.42
C ALA A 41 -4.19 -6.20 -2.16
N SER A 42 -5.43 -6.69 -2.34
CA SER A 42 -5.76 -8.12 -2.18
C SER A 42 -5.16 -9.00 -3.28
N GLN A 43 -5.13 -8.55 -4.53
CA GLN A 43 -4.49 -9.29 -5.63
C GLN A 43 -2.97 -9.35 -5.47
N GLN A 44 -2.36 -8.24 -5.05
CA GLN A 44 -0.93 -8.17 -4.75
C GLN A 44 -0.60 -9.11 -3.59
N GLN A 45 -1.39 -9.12 -2.50
CA GLN A 45 -1.24 -10.08 -1.39
C GLN A 45 -1.39 -11.54 -1.83
N ARG A 46 -2.29 -11.85 -2.77
CA ARG A 46 -2.45 -13.22 -3.32
C ARG A 46 -1.29 -13.63 -4.22
N LEU A 47 -0.77 -12.73 -5.05
CA LEU A 47 0.44 -12.98 -5.85
C LEU A 47 1.67 -13.16 -4.95
N ILE A 48 1.73 -12.44 -3.82
CA ILE A 48 2.76 -12.60 -2.79
C ILE A 48 2.68 -13.97 -2.11
N ALA A 49 1.47 -14.44 -1.77
CA ALA A 49 1.29 -15.77 -1.18
C ALA A 49 1.55 -16.90 -2.19
N ALA A 50 1.16 -16.73 -3.46
CA ALA A 50 1.36 -17.72 -4.51
C ALA A 50 2.83 -17.82 -4.98
N ALA A 51 3.62 -16.74 -4.87
CA ALA A 51 5.04 -16.73 -5.20
C ALA A 51 5.94 -17.44 -4.17
N GLY A 52 5.40 -17.86 -3.03
CA GLY A 52 6.13 -18.57 -1.98
C GLY A 52 6.49 -20.04 -2.28
N LEU A 53 6.24 -20.54 -3.49
CA LEU A 53 6.46 -21.94 -3.85
C LEU A 53 7.90 -22.29 -4.26
N GLU A 54 8.76 -21.29 -4.49
CA GLU A 54 10.11 -21.49 -5.05
C GLU A 54 11.25 -20.96 -4.15
N GLY A 55 10.97 -20.63 -2.88
CA GLY A 55 12.01 -20.14 -1.96
C GLY A 55 12.62 -18.78 -2.34
N VAL A 56 12.06 -18.07 -3.31
CA VAL A 56 12.53 -16.75 -3.76
C VAL A 56 11.44 -15.69 -3.52
N MET A 57 11.81 -14.55 -2.94
CA MET A 57 10.91 -13.45 -2.61
C MET A 57 11.50 -12.09 -2.98
N THR A 58 10.66 -11.12 -3.31
CA THR A 58 11.08 -9.72 -3.31
C THR A 58 11.38 -9.23 -1.89
N ARG A 59 12.16 -8.15 -1.77
CA ARG A 59 12.43 -7.50 -0.48
C ARG A 59 11.14 -7.14 0.28
N LEU A 60 10.14 -6.59 -0.39
CA LEU A 60 8.89 -6.20 0.27
C LEU A 60 8.11 -7.43 0.79
N GLN A 61 8.10 -8.50 0.02
CA GLN A 61 7.48 -9.78 0.41
C GLN A 61 8.16 -10.39 1.62
N TYR A 62 9.49 -10.50 1.56
CA TYR A 62 10.27 -11.06 2.67
C TYR A 62 10.16 -10.20 3.93
N ALA A 63 10.18 -8.87 3.80
CA ALA A 63 10.00 -7.94 4.92
C ALA A 63 8.66 -8.19 5.63
N ALA A 64 7.57 -8.31 4.85
CA ALA A 64 6.25 -8.62 5.38
C ALA A 64 6.20 -10.02 6.01
N HIS A 65 6.87 -11.01 5.40
CA HIS A 65 6.93 -12.39 5.88
C HIS A 65 7.54 -12.50 7.28
N ILE A 66 8.65 -11.80 7.54
CA ILE A 66 9.35 -11.85 8.84
C ILE A 66 8.97 -10.70 9.79
N GLY A 67 8.04 -9.83 9.39
CA GLY A 67 7.54 -8.73 10.22
C GLY A 67 8.55 -7.59 10.44
N VAL A 68 9.37 -7.25 9.45
CA VAL A 68 10.30 -6.11 9.50
C VAL A 68 9.97 -5.06 8.45
N SER A 69 10.50 -3.86 8.62
CA SER A 69 10.32 -2.78 7.64
C SER A 69 11.26 -2.95 6.43
N ASN A 70 10.86 -2.45 5.25
CA ASN A 70 11.73 -2.42 4.07
C ASN A 70 13.05 -1.60 4.29
N PRO A 71 13.02 -0.46 5.02
CA PRO A 71 14.26 0.20 5.46
C PRO A 71 15.20 -0.70 6.29
N THR A 72 14.64 -1.58 7.13
CA THR A 72 15.42 -2.57 7.90
C THR A 72 16.16 -3.52 6.95
N LEU A 73 15.49 -4.08 5.95
CA LEU A 73 16.14 -4.92 4.94
C LEU A 73 17.20 -4.16 4.14
N THR A 74 16.93 -2.91 3.76
CA THR A 74 17.91 -2.08 3.05
C THR A 74 19.20 -1.90 3.86
N ARG A 75 19.09 -1.76 5.19
CA ARG A 75 20.25 -1.73 6.08
C ARG A 75 20.97 -3.08 6.14
N TRP A 76 20.25 -4.19 6.11
CA TRP A 76 20.85 -5.53 6.07
C TRP A 76 21.60 -5.80 4.76
N VAL A 77 21.05 -5.38 3.61
CA VAL A 77 21.73 -5.44 2.30
C VAL A 77 23.06 -4.71 2.34
N LYS A 78 23.09 -3.48 2.89
CA LYS A 78 24.34 -2.72 3.07
C LYS A 78 25.38 -3.41 3.96
N ARG A 79 24.99 -4.47 4.68
CA ARG A 79 25.83 -5.25 5.58
C ARG A 79 26.15 -6.65 5.04
N GLY A 80 25.84 -6.89 3.77
CA GLY A 80 26.15 -8.15 3.10
C GLY A 80 25.07 -9.20 3.19
N MET A 81 23.81 -8.83 3.49
CA MET A 81 22.70 -9.75 3.28
C MET A 81 22.65 -10.16 1.80
N PRO A 82 22.57 -11.46 1.49
CA PRO A 82 22.61 -11.93 0.12
C PRO A 82 21.39 -11.42 -0.65
N VAL A 83 21.65 -10.89 -1.85
CA VAL A 83 20.66 -10.48 -2.84
C VAL A 83 21.10 -11.10 -4.15
N ARG A 84 20.18 -11.74 -4.87
CA ARG A 84 20.46 -12.29 -6.20
C ARG A 84 20.65 -11.16 -7.22
N ASP A 85 21.25 -11.49 -8.36
CA ASP A 85 21.53 -10.52 -9.43
C ASP A 85 20.24 -9.90 -10.02
N ASP A 86 19.12 -10.63 -9.95
CA ASP A 86 17.78 -10.18 -10.34
C ASP A 86 17.11 -9.25 -9.31
N GLY A 87 17.77 -8.98 -8.17
CA GLY A 87 17.26 -8.16 -7.08
C GLY A 87 16.26 -8.86 -6.15
N LEU A 88 16.02 -10.16 -6.36
CA LEU A 88 15.22 -11.01 -5.48
C LEU A 88 16.07 -11.60 -4.35
N LEU A 89 15.38 -12.13 -3.35
CA LEU A 89 15.94 -12.74 -2.16
C LEU A 89 15.69 -14.23 -2.22
N ASP A 90 16.76 -15.00 -2.19
CA ASP A 90 16.69 -16.42 -1.86
C ASP A 90 16.47 -16.55 -0.34
N VAL A 91 15.33 -17.10 0.05
CA VAL A 91 14.89 -17.16 1.46
C VAL A 91 15.86 -18.00 2.28
N GLU A 92 16.38 -19.11 1.74
CA GLU A 92 17.30 -19.98 2.45
C GLU A 92 18.64 -19.29 2.71
N ALA A 93 19.20 -18.63 1.69
CA ALA A 93 20.44 -17.87 1.82
C ALA A 93 20.29 -16.70 2.81
N VAL A 94 19.16 -15.98 2.75
CA VAL A 94 18.90 -14.85 3.64
C VAL A 94 18.68 -15.31 5.08
N GLU A 95 17.96 -16.40 5.32
CA GLU A 95 17.80 -16.97 6.67
C GLU A 95 19.12 -17.49 7.24
N SER A 96 19.96 -18.13 6.41
CA SER A 96 21.30 -18.58 6.81
C SER A 96 22.19 -17.41 7.23
N TRP A 97 22.20 -16.33 6.45
CA TRP A 97 22.89 -15.09 6.81
C TRP A 97 22.32 -14.47 8.09
N ARG A 98 20.99 -14.44 8.24
CA ARG A 98 20.32 -13.86 9.40
C ARG A 98 20.69 -14.59 10.69
N LYS A 99 20.73 -15.92 10.67
CA LYS A 99 21.17 -16.74 11.81
C LYS A 99 22.64 -16.46 12.17
N ALA A 100 23.51 -16.38 11.18
CA ALA A 100 24.92 -16.03 11.40
C ALA A 100 25.10 -14.62 11.99
N ASN A 101 24.16 -13.72 11.73
CA ASN A 101 24.20 -12.32 12.15
C ASN A 101 23.25 -11.99 13.32
N GLU A 102 22.58 -12.99 13.91
CA GLU A 102 21.46 -12.81 14.84
C GLU A 102 21.81 -11.91 16.04
N SER A 103 22.94 -12.17 16.71
CA SER A 103 23.41 -11.39 17.86
C SER A 103 23.57 -9.89 17.54
N ARG A 104 24.01 -9.58 16.32
CA ARG A 104 24.20 -8.19 15.85
C ARG A 104 22.88 -7.52 15.49
N LEU A 105 21.92 -8.29 14.96
CA LEU A 105 20.59 -7.79 14.57
C LEU A 105 19.69 -7.56 15.78
N LEU A 106 19.74 -8.44 16.79
CA LEU A 106 18.98 -8.31 18.03
C LEU A 106 19.43 -7.10 18.86
N ALA A 107 20.74 -6.84 18.93
CA ALA A 107 21.29 -5.67 19.62
C ALA A 107 20.77 -4.33 19.06
N GLU A 108 20.40 -4.26 17.78
CA GLU A 108 19.81 -3.06 17.18
C GLU A 108 18.33 -2.89 17.48
N ARG A 109 17.58 -3.99 17.66
CA ARG A 109 16.14 -3.94 17.96
C ARG A 109 15.85 -3.37 19.35
N VAL A 110 16.83 -3.46 20.27
CA VAL A 110 16.73 -2.94 21.64
C VAL A 110 17.08 -1.44 21.73
N LYS A 111 17.70 -0.87 20.69
CA LYS A 111 18.26 0.49 20.72
C LYS A 111 17.46 1.54 19.94
N GLY A 112 16.34 1.16 19.34
CA GLY A 112 15.42 2.04 18.61
C GLY A 112 14.06 2.09 19.27
#